data_AF-A0A317SQA8-F1
#
_entry.id   AF-A0A317SQA8-F1
#
_cell.length_a   1.000
_cell.length_b   1.000
_cell.length_c   1.000
_cell.angle_alpha   90.00
_cell.angle_beta   90.00
_cell.angle_gamma   90.00
#
_symmetry.space_group_name_H-M   'P 1'
#
loop_
_entity.id
_entity.type
_entity.pdbx_description
1 polymer ?
#
loop_
_entity_poly.entity_id
_entity_poly.type
_entity_poly.pdbx_seq_one_letter_code
_entity_poly.pdbx_strand_id
1 'polypeptide(L)'
;RDCWWNTEKMIRQICTQAVPIFNLSYSQCQVLFLFDNSKIHNSLSANALHAYNMNLNTGSEVPIMQDIWFRDQTGNQVSQPINFPNLAHIPCTYRGKQKGLRVILQEWGLWHDGLPLECGSSQRNCVLGLLG
;
A
#
# COMPACT_ATOMS: atom_id res chain seq x y z
N ARG A 1 1.91 -15.39 25.58
CA ARG A 1 1.98 -16.40 24.51
C ARG A 1 1.07 -15.91 23.39
N ASP A 2 1.63 -15.57 22.23
CA ASP A 2 0.83 -15.13 21.07
C ASP A 2 0.25 -16.32 20.31
N CYS A 3 -0.87 -16.81 20.83
CA CYS A 3 -1.64 -17.93 20.29
C CYS A 3 -2.55 -17.55 19.11
N TRP A 4 -2.62 -16.27 18.73
CA TRP A 4 -3.49 -15.83 17.65
C TRP A 4 -2.92 -16.15 16.27
N TRP A 5 -3.79 -16.58 15.36
CA TRP A 5 -3.51 -16.78 13.95
C TRP A 5 -3.47 -15.43 13.23
N ASN A 6 -2.47 -15.20 12.38
CA ASN A 6 -2.33 -13.96 11.61
C ASN A 6 -1.86 -14.28 10.17
N THR A 7 -1.90 -13.28 9.30
CA THR A 7 -1.56 -13.44 7.88
C THR A 7 -0.11 -13.87 7.68
N GLU A 8 0.82 -13.38 8.48
CA GLU A 8 2.23 -13.77 8.40
C GLU A 8 2.41 -15.28 8.65
N LYS A 9 1.76 -15.81 9.69
CA LYS A 9 1.77 -17.26 9.99
C LYS A 9 1.14 -18.06 8.86
N MET A 10 0.06 -17.56 8.25
CA MET A 10 -0.58 -18.20 7.10
C MET A 10 0.33 -18.23 5.88
N ILE A 11 0.91 -17.09 5.48
CA ILE A 11 1.86 -17.00 4.35
C ILE A 11 3.03 -17.96 4.59
N ARG A 12 3.60 -17.94 5.81
CA ARG A 12 4.68 -18.84 6.19
C ARG A 12 4.28 -20.31 6.04
N GLN A 13 3.09 -20.70 6.50
CA GLN A 13 2.62 -22.08 6.36
C GLN A 13 2.45 -22.47 4.88
N ILE A 14 1.86 -21.60 4.06
CA ILE A 14 1.64 -21.87 2.64
C ILE A 14 2.98 -22.04 1.92
N CYS A 15 3.89 -21.09 2.08
CA CYS A 15 5.17 -21.07 1.39
C CYS A 15 6.14 -22.15 1.85
N THR A 16 6.16 -22.46 3.16
CA THR A 16 7.17 -23.39 3.73
C THR A 16 6.68 -24.82 3.88
N GLN A 17 5.36 -25.06 3.84
CA GLN A 17 4.78 -26.39 4.02
C GLN A 17 3.89 -26.77 2.85
N ALA A 18 2.79 -26.05 2.62
CA ALA A 18 1.76 -26.47 1.67
C ALA A 18 2.29 -26.57 0.23
N VAL A 19 3.00 -25.56 -0.25
CA VAL A 19 3.57 -25.53 -1.61
C VAL A 19 4.64 -26.62 -1.79
N PRO A 20 5.65 -26.77 -0.89
CA PRO A 20 6.60 -27.87 -0.97
C PRO A 20 5.96 -29.26 -0.97
N ILE A 21 4.99 -29.51 -0.09
CA ILE A 21 4.28 -30.80 -0.01
C ILE A 21 3.54 -31.08 -1.31
N PHE A 22 2.85 -30.07 -1.86
CA PHE A 22 2.15 -30.19 -3.13
C PHE A 22 3.12 -30.50 -4.29
N ASN A 23 4.20 -29.74 -4.41
CA ASN A 23 5.19 -29.93 -5.49
C ASN A 23 5.84 -31.31 -5.44
N LEU A 24 6.07 -31.86 -4.25
CA LEU A 24 6.60 -33.21 -4.06
C LEU A 24 5.58 -34.30 -4.39
N SER A 25 4.31 -34.08 -4.00
CA SER A 25 3.26 -35.09 -4.15
C SER A 25 2.62 -35.10 -5.54
N TYR A 26 2.60 -33.96 -6.24
CA TYR A 26 1.84 -33.72 -7.47
C TYR A 26 2.59 -32.82 -8.46
N SER A 27 3.83 -33.17 -8.80
CA SER A 27 4.77 -32.34 -9.59
C SER A 27 4.32 -31.92 -10.99
N GLN A 28 3.23 -32.50 -11.52
CA GLN A 28 2.65 -32.17 -12.84
C GLN A 28 1.23 -31.60 -12.77
N CYS A 29 0.72 -31.31 -11.57
CA CYS A 29 -0.61 -30.76 -11.38
C CYS A 29 -0.56 -29.27 -11.07
N GLN A 30 -1.68 -28.59 -11.31
CA GLN A 30 -1.92 -27.24 -10.79
C GLN A 30 -2.68 -27.32 -9.47
N VAL A 31 -2.31 -26.47 -8.51
CA VAL A 31 -3.01 -26.36 -7.22
C VAL A 31 -3.94 -25.15 -7.23
N LEU A 32 -5.16 -25.34 -6.73
CA LEU A 32 -6.09 -24.25 -6.43
C LEU A 32 -6.26 -24.16 -4.91
N PHE A 33 -5.83 -23.04 -4.32
CA PHE A 33 -6.09 -22.75 -2.91
C PHE A 33 -7.40 -21.99 -2.77
N LEU A 34 -8.29 -22.50 -1.91
CA LEU A 34 -9.57 -21.88 -1.57
C LEU A 34 -9.52 -21.44 -0.10
N PHE A 35 -9.77 -20.15 0.14
CA PHE A 35 -9.79 -19.56 1.47
C PHE A 35 -11.19 -19.06 1.82
N ASP A 36 -11.51 -19.03 3.10
CA ASP A 36 -12.73 -18.38 3.60
C ASP A 36 -12.61 -16.85 3.54
N ASN A 37 -13.71 -16.10 3.69
CA ASN A 37 -13.67 -14.63 3.70
C ASN A 37 -13.34 -14.06 5.10
N SER A 38 -12.34 -14.63 5.77
CA SER A 38 -11.91 -14.15 7.07
C SER A 38 -10.97 -12.94 6.96
N LYS A 39 -10.99 -12.05 7.96
CA LYS A 39 -10.24 -10.78 7.95
C LYS A 39 -8.72 -10.96 7.76
N ILE A 40 -8.18 -12.12 8.10
CA ILE A 40 -6.76 -12.46 7.92
C ILE A 40 -6.34 -12.47 6.44
N HIS A 41 -7.28 -12.68 5.51
CA HIS A 41 -6.99 -12.67 4.07
C HIS A 41 -6.98 -11.27 3.49
N ASN A 42 -7.52 -10.28 4.21
CA ASN A 42 -7.52 -8.88 3.78
C ASN A 42 -6.27 -8.11 4.27
N SER A 43 -5.21 -8.82 4.64
CA SER A 43 -3.97 -8.20 5.06
C SER A 43 -3.14 -7.80 3.85
N LEU A 44 -2.67 -6.57 3.89
CA LEU A 44 -1.73 -6.04 2.90
C LEU A 44 -0.29 -6.32 3.36
N SER A 45 0.67 -6.33 2.43
CA SER A 45 2.09 -6.37 2.80
C SER A 45 2.48 -5.11 3.57
N ALA A 46 3.53 -5.18 4.39
CA ALA A 46 3.99 -4.05 5.20
C ALA A 46 4.33 -2.79 4.37
N ASN A 47 4.74 -2.99 3.12
CA ASN A 47 5.07 -1.96 2.15
C ASN A 47 3.98 -1.74 1.09
N ALA A 48 2.81 -2.37 1.19
CA ALA A 48 1.73 -2.17 0.24
C ALA A 48 1.24 -0.72 0.28
N LEU A 49 0.79 -0.23 -0.87
CA LEU A 49 0.11 1.07 -0.93
C LEU A 49 -1.21 0.97 -0.17
N HIS A 50 -1.32 1.70 0.93
CA HIS A 50 -2.54 1.82 1.70
C HIS A 50 -2.86 3.30 1.92
N ALA A 51 -3.73 3.85 1.07
CA ALA A 51 -4.06 5.28 1.05
C ALA A 51 -4.52 5.82 2.41
N TYR A 52 -5.22 5.00 3.20
CA TYR A 52 -5.65 5.34 4.56
C TYR A 52 -4.49 5.65 5.53
N ASN A 53 -3.31 5.09 5.26
CA ASN A 53 -2.09 5.33 6.03
C ASN A 53 -1.22 6.45 5.44
N MET A 54 -1.67 7.12 4.38
CA MET A 54 -0.95 8.24 3.76
C MET A 54 -1.45 9.57 4.31
N ASN A 55 -0.56 10.53 4.47
CA ASN A 55 -0.94 11.90 4.81
C ASN A 55 -1.46 12.64 3.58
N LEU A 56 -2.27 13.68 3.82
CA LEU A 56 -2.62 14.64 2.76
C LEU A 56 -1.39 15.32 2.16
N ASN A 57 -0.55 15.86 3.05
CA ASN A 57 0.65 16.62 2.72
C ASN A 57 1.90 15.78 2.92
N THR A 58 2.93 16.06 2.15
CA THR A 58 4.25 15.46 2.32
C THR A 58 4.89 15.93 3.63
N GLY A 59 5.66 15.06 4.28
CA GLY A 59 6.63 15.46 5.32
C GLY A 59 6.42 14.85 6.70
N SER A 60 5.31 14.14 6.91
CA SER A 60 5.07 13.36 8.12
C SER A 60 5.72 11.96 8.03
N GLU A 61 6.07 11.37 9.18
CA GLU A 61 6.60 10.01 9.26
C GLU A 61 5.50 8.99 8.97
N VAL A 62 5.44 8.55 7.72
CA VAL A 62 4.59 7.43 7.27
C VAL A 62 5.47 6.33 6.69
N PRO A 63 5.01 5.06 6.72
CA PRO A 63 5.72 3.96 6.08
C PRO A 63 6.04 4.26 4.61
N ILE A 64 7.24 3.88 4.18
CA ILE A 64 7.62 3.88 2.77
C ILE A 64 6.82 2.77 2.09
N MET A 65 5.92 3.15 1.18
CA MET A 65 5.12 2.21 0.41
C MET A 65 5.78 1.95 -0.94
N GLN A 66 5.51 0.80 -1.55
CA GLN A 66 6.04 0.46 -2.85
C GLN A 66 5.39 1.30 -3.97
N ASP A 67 6.16 1.55 -5.01
CA ASP A 67 5.66 2.18 -6.22
C ASP A 67 4.53 1.34 -6.83
N ILE A 68 3.60 2.01 -7.50
CA ILE A 68 2.47 1.36 -8.16
C ILE A 68 2.51 1.63 -9.66
N TRP A 69 1.56 1.05 -10.38
CA TRP A 69 1.33 1.36 -11.78
C TRP A 69 -0.17 1.53 -12.01
N PHE A 70 -0.52 2.30 -13.04
CA PHE A 70 -1.89 2.46 -13.51
C PHE A 70 -1.94 2.37 -15.04
N ARG A 71 -3.13 2.22 -15.62
CA ARG A 71 -3.32 2.33 -17.07
C ARG A 71 -3.72 3.75 -17.42
N ASP A 72 -3.01 4.36 -18.35
CA ASP A 72 -3.42 5.67 -18.88
C ASP A 72 -4.63 5.56 -19.82
N GLN A 73 -5.08 6.70 -20.34
CA GLN A 73 -6.23 6.80 -21.24
C GLN A 73 -6.04 6.03 -22.56
N THR A 74 -4.78 5.74 -22.93
CA THR A 74 -4.42 4.97 -24.12
C THR A 74 -4.26 3.47 -23.84
N GLY A 75 -4.40 3.06 -22.57
CA GLY A 75 -4.29 1.68 -22.11
C GLY A 75 -2.88 1.24 -21.75
N ASN A 76 -1.88 2.13 -21.83
CA ASN A 76 -0.49 1.84 -21.51
C ASN A 76 -0.27 1.79 -20.00
N GLN A 77 0.60 0.88 -19.56
CA GLN A 77 1.01 0.80 -18.16
C GLN A 77 2.00 1.91 -17.83
N VAL A 78 1.61 2.80 -16.92
CA VAL A 78 2.44 3.90 -16.44
C VAL A 78 2.87 3.61 -15.01
N SER A 79 4.19 3.63 -14.78
CA SER A 79 4.76 3.53 -13.43
C SER A 79 4.54 4.83 -12.68
N GLN A 80 4.08 4.72 -11.44
CA GLN A 80 3.82 5.84 -10.55
C GLN A 80 4.71 5.72 -9.31
N PRO A 81 5.78 6.54 -9.23
CA PRO A 81 6.58 6.65 -8.03
C PRO A 81 5.74 7.21 -6.88
N ILE A 82 5.66 6.46 -5.80
CA ILE A 82 4.91 6.83 -4.59
C ILE A 82 5.82 7.56 -3.59
N ASN A 83 7.13 7.40 -3.73
CA ASN A 83 8.14 8.09 -2.95
C ASN A 83 8.83 9.17 -3.79
N PHE A 84 9.35 10.21 -3.12
CA PHE A 84 10.27 11.12 -3.76
C PHE A 84 11.60 10.43 -4.04
N PRO A 85 12.21 10.67 -5.22
CA PRO A 85 13.50 10.09 -5.53
C PRO A 85 14.57 10.67 -4.59
N ASN A 86 15.59 9.86 -4.28
CA ASN A 86 16.71 10.30 -3.46
C ASN A 86 17.76 11.02 -4.31
N LEU A 87 17.39 12.21 -4.82
CA LEU A 87 18.23 13.01 -5.72
C LEU A 87 18.53 14.39 -5.12
N ALA A 88 19.71 14.95 -5.44
CA ALA A 88 20.20 16.19 -4.84
C ALA A 88 19.30 17.42 -5.09
N HIS A 89 18.59 17.46 -6.22
CA HIS A 89 17.67 18.54 -6.57
C HIS A 89 16.35 18.51 -5.79
N ILE A 90 16.04 17.39 -5.11
CA ILE A 90 14.88 17.29 -4.23
C ILE A 90 15.26 17.90 -2.86
N PRO A 91 14.38 18.70 -2.22
CA PRO A 91 14.63 19.20 -0.87
C PRO A 91 14.96 18.06 0.11
N CYS A 92 15.97 18.25 0.96
CA CYS A 92 16.41 17.23 1.94
C CYS A 92 15.26 16.71 2.82
N THR A 93 14.26 17.57 3.08
CA THR A 93 13.07 17.23 3.85
C THR A 93 12.17 16.18 3.19
N TYR A 94 12.30 15.96 1.87
CA TYR A 94 11.46 15.07 1.07
C TYR A 94 12.18 13.89 0.43
N ARG A 95 13.51 13.95 0.24
CA ARG A 95 14.28 12.86 -0.40
C ARG A 95 13.99 11.49 0.21
N GLY A 96 13.61 10.52 -0.62
CA GLY A 96 13.31 9.15 -0.20
C GLY A 96 12.06 9.00 0.68
N LYS A 97 11.30 10.07 0.92
CA LYS A 97 10.08 10.01 1.72
C LYS A 97 8.87 9.73 0.85
N GLN A 98 7.85 9.15 1.46
CA GLN A 98 6.52 8.97 0.90
C GLN A 98 5.91 10.32 0.50
N LYS A 99 5.35 10.38 -0.72
CA LYS A 99 4.56 11.54 -1.18
C LYS A 99 3.23 11.62 -0.43
N GLY A 100 2.75 12.84 -0.17
CA GLY A 100 1.39 13.04 0.32
C GLY A 100 0.34 12.71 -0.76
N LEU A 101 -0.88 12.37 -0.35
CA LEU A 101 -2.02 12.10 -1.24
C LEU A 101 -2.26 13.23 -2.24
N ARG A 102 -2.11 14.48 -1.80
CA ARG A 102 -2.29 15.66 -2.68
C ARG A 102 -1.32 15.63 -3.87
N VAL A 103 -0.04 15.34 -3.63
CA VAL A 103 0.97 15.30 -4.69
C VAL A 103 0.65 14.20 -5.69
N ILE A 104 0.30 13.00 -5.20
CA ILE A 104 -0.06 11.87 -6.06
C ILE A 104 -1.31 12.18 -6.91
N LEU A 105 -2.36 12.73 -6.31
CA LEU A 105 -3.59 13.07 -7.03
C LEU A 105 -3.37 14.20 -8.04
N GLN A 106 -2.48 15.15 -7.75
CA GLN A 106 -2.07 16.19 -8.71
C GLN A 106 -1.30 15.60 -9.89
N GLU A 107 -0.35 14.68 -9.63
CA GLU A 107 0.37 13.96 -10.68
C GLU A 107 -0.59 13.15 -11.58
N TRP A 108 -1.71 12.67 -11.03
CA TRP A 108 -2.75 11.95 -11.77
C TRP A 108 -3.78 12.85 -12.45
N GLY A 109 -3.74 14.17 -12.21
CA GLY A 109 -4.76 15.09 -12.69
C GLY A 109 -6.15 14.86 -12.07
N LEU A 110 -6.22 14.16 -10.93
CA LEU A 110 -7.46 13.88 -10.19
C LEU A 110 -7.70 14.86 -9.04
N TRP A 111 -6.71 15.68 -8.70
CA TRP A 111 -6.85 16.69 -7.66
C TRP A 111 -7.76 17.84 -8.12
N HIS A 112 -8.74 18.19 -7.30
CA HIS A 112 -9.52 19.42 -7.43
C HIS A 112 -9.77 20.02 -6.04
N ASP A 113 -10.06 21.31 -6.00
CA ASP A 113 -10.38 21.98 -4.75
C ASP A 113 -11.70 21.45 -4.17
N GLY A 114 -11.79 21.44 -2.83
CA GLY A 114 -12.94 20.92 -2.11
C GLY A 114 -13.01 19.39 -2.02
N LEU A 115 -12.00 18.64 -2.50
CA LEU A 115 -11.93 17.20 -2.29
C LEU A 115 -11.72 16.89 -0.79
N PRO A 116 -12.68 16.21 -0.12
CA PRO A 116 -12.58 15.94 1.30
C PRO A 116 -11.60 14.78 1.57
N LEU A 117 -10.85 14.89 2.66
CA LEU A 117 -10.12 13.76 3.23
C LEU A 117 -10.89 13.21 4.42
N GLU A 118 -11.29 11.94 4.35
CA GLU A 118 -11.87 11.26 5.50
C GLU A 118 -10.77 10.80 6.45
N CYS A 119 -10.81 11.34 7.67
CA CYS A 119 -9.93 10.90 8.73
C CYS A 119 -10.51 9.71 9.47
N GLY A 120 -9.65 8.71 9.69
CA GLY A 120 -9.97 7.57 10.53
C GLY A 120 -10.35 7.95 11.95
N SER A 121 -11.31 7.23 12.54
CA SER A 121 -11.79 7.44 13.92
C SER A 121 -10.71 7.30 15.01
N SER A 122 -9.50 6.83 14.68
CA SER A 122 -8.35 6.71 15.59
C SER A 122 -7.33 7.84 15.49
N GLN A 123 -7.47 8.79 14.56
CA GLN A 123 -6.51 9.89 14.38
C GLN A 123 -6.87 11.06 15.30
N ARG A 124 -6.24 11.10 16.49
CA ARG A 124 -6.54 12.06 17.57
C ARG A 124 -6.36 13.55 17.22
N ASN A 125 -5.76 13.88 16.07
CA ASN A 125 -5.45 15.25 15.65
C ASN A 125 -5.74 15.50 14.16
N CYS A 126 -6.81 14.92 13.61
CA CYS A 126 -7.27 15.35 12.30
C CYS A 126 -7.92 16.73 12.42
N VAL A 127 -7.13 17.78 12.23
CA VAL A 127 -7.68 19.11 11.97
C VAL A 127 -8.25 19.05 10.57
N LEU A 128 -9.58 19.00 10.45
CA LEU A 128 -10.29 19.35 9.22
C LEU A 128 -9.95 20.81 8.92
N GLY A 129 -8.79 21.03 8.28
CA GLY A 129 -8.44 22.32 7.73
C GLY A 129 -9.40 22.59 6.59
N LEU A 130 -10.48 23.30 6.89
CA LEU A 130 -11.18 24.11 5.90
C LEU A 130 -10.13 25.08 5.34
N LEU A 131 -9.50 24.68 4.23
CA LEU A 131 -8.70 25.58 3.44
C LEU A 131 -9.68 26.45 2.66
N GLY A 132 -9.98 27.61 3.24
CA GLY A 132 -10.42 28.77 2.47
C GLY A 132 -9.29 29.35 1.64
#